data_AF-A0A967Z6S9-F1
#
_entry.id   AF-A0A967Z6S9-F1
#
_cell.length_a   1.000
_cell.length_b   1.000
_cell.length_c   1.000
_cell.angle_alpha   90.00
_cell.angle_beta   90.00
_cell.angle_gamma   90.00
#
_symmetry.space_group_name_H-M   'P 1'
#
loop_
_entity.id
_entity.type
_entity.pdbx_description
1 polymer ?
#
loop_
_entity_poly.entity_id
_entity_poly.type
_entity_poly.pdbx_seq_one_letter_code
_entity_poly.pdbx_strand_id
1 'polypeptide(L)' 'GGTVFLDEVGKTSLFMQGKLLQFLDSSQVRPVGSNEFRNVDVRVICASKADLRTQVERGEFLEDLYYRL' A
#
# COMPACT_ATOMS: atom_id res chain seq x y z
N GLY A 1 8.30 14.37 8.10
CA GLY A 1 8.76 13.85 6.80
C GLY A 1 9.80 12.77 6.95
N GLY A 2 9.51 11.59 6.39
CA GLY A 2 10.47 10.52 6.13
C GLY A 2 10.15 9.87 4.78
N THR A 3 10.87 8.81 4.40
CA THR A 3 10.55 8.01 3.22
C THR A 3 10.53 6.53 3.59
N VAL A 4 9.53 5.81 3.11
CA VAL A 4 9.43 4.35 3.23
C VAL A 4 9.57 3.75 1.84
N PHE A 5 10.47 2.77 1.72
CA PHE A 5 10.60 1.95 0.54
C PHE A 5 9.92 0.60 0.77
N LEU A 6 9.01 0.22 -0.13
CA LEU A 6 8.32 -1.06 -0.11
C LEU A 6 8.77 -1.88 -1.33
N ASP A 7 9.54 -2.93 -1.08
CA ASP A 7 9.94 -3.86 -2.13
C ASP A 7 8.90 -4.96 -2.35
N GLU A 8 8.84 -5.46 -3.58
CA GLU A 8 7.93 -6.51 -4.03
C GLU A 8 6.44 -6.27 -3.67
N VAL A 9 5.94 -5.04 -3.87
CA VAL A 9 4.54 -4.68 -3.52
C VAL A 9 3.50 -5.60 -4.19
N GLY A 10 3.79 -6.14 -5.37
CA GLY A 10 2.94 -7.10 -6.09
C GLY A 10 2.84 -8.49 -5.43
N LYS A 11 3.59 -8.77 -4.36
CA LYS A 11 3.46 -10.01 -3.56
C LYS A 11 2.65 -9.81 -2.28
N THR A 12 2.23 -8.58 -1.99
CA THR A 12 1.40 -8.31 -0.80
C THR A 12 0.01 -8.92 -0.96
N SER A 13 -0.55 -9.44 0.13
CA SER A 13 -1.91 -9.96 0.12
C SER A 13 -2.93 -8.84 -0.16
N LEU A 14 -4.09 -9.16 -0.73
CA LEU A 14 -5.16 -8.17 -0.99
C LEU A 14 -5.56 -7.39 0.28
N PHE A 15 -5.52 -8.04 1.45
CA PHE A 15 -5.75 -7.36 2.73
C PHE A 15 -4.71 -6.27 3.01
N MET A 16 -3.42 -6.57 2.80
CA MET A 16 -2.34 -5.60 2.98
C MET A 16 -2.39 -4.49 1.92
N GLN A 17 -2.78 -4.81 0.69
CA GLN A 17 -3.01 -3.83 -0.35
C GLN A 17 -4.10 -2.82 0.04
N GLY A 18 -5.23 -3.31 0.58
CA GLY A 18 -6.29 -2.44 1.09
C GLY A 18 -5.84 -1.56 2.26
N LYS A 19 -4.97 -2.08 3.14
CA LYS A 19 -4.35 -1.29 4.21
C LYS A 19 -3.41 -0.21 3.68
N LEU A 20 -2.63 -0.53 2.65
CA LEU A 20 -1.73 0.42 2.00
C LEU A 20 -2.51 1.52 1.29
N LEU A 21 -3.57 1.17 0.56
CA LEU A 21 -4.46 2.14 -0.07
C LEU A 21 -5.09 3.09 0.97
N GLN A 22 -5.63 2.55 2.06
CA GLN A 22 -6.15 3.36 3.17
C GLN A 22 -5.10 4.33 3.73
N PHE A 23 -3.85 3.88 3.83
CA PHE A 23 -2.74 4.73 4.28
C PHE A 23 -2.42 5.85 3.27
N LEU A 24 -2.34 5.53 1.97
CA LEU A 24 -2.07 6.51 0.90
C LEU A 24 -3.17 7.57 0.76
N ASP A 25 -4.40 7.25 1.17
CA ASP A 25 -5.52 8.20 1.17
C ASP A 25 -5.56 9.06 2.44
N SER A 26 -5.39 8.45 3.61
CA SER A 26 -5.60 9.12 4.90
C SER A 26 -4.34 9.75 5.50
N SER A 27 -3.14 9.33 5.08
CA SER A 27 -1.87 9.62 5.76
C SER A 27 -1.91 9.24 7.26
N GLN A 28 -2.71 8.23 7.61
CA GLN A 28 -2.88 7.75 8.97
C GLN A 28 -2.52 6.27 9.11
N VAL A 29 -1.91 5.92 10.24
CA VAL A 29 -1.59 4.54 10.59
C VAL A 29 -2.14 4.18 11.96
N ARG A 30 -2.55 2.93 12.12
CA ARG A 30 -2.96 2.36 13.41
C ARG A 30 -1.98 1.26 13.81
N PRO A 31 -1.19 1.43 14.89
CA PRO A 31 -0.29 0.39 15.37
C PRO A 31 -1.04 -0.90 15.71
N VAL A 32 -0.38 -2.04 15.55
CA VAL A 32 -0.96 -3.35 15.93
C VAL A 32 -1.30 -3.33 17.42
N GLY A 33 -2.52 -3.74 17.76
CA GLY A 33 -3.02 -3.74 19.15
C GLY A 33 -3.53 -2.38 19.66
N SER A 34 -3.39 -1.29 18.89
CA SER A 34 -3.96 0.01 19.23
C SER A 34 -5.30 0.24 18.54
N ASN A 35 -6.21 1.00 19.16
CA ASN A 35 -7.44 1.49 18.52
C ASN A 35 -7.31 2.92 18.01
N GLU A 36 -6.15 3.56 18.17
CA GLU A 36 -5.93 4.95 17.82
C GLU A 36 -5.16 5.09 16.50
N PHE A 37 -5.64 5.98 15.64
CA PHE A 37 -4.93 6.39 14.44
C PHE A 37 -3.93 7.50 14.76
N ARG A 38 -2.81 7.50 14.04
CA ARG A 38 -1.78 8.54 14.12
C ARG A 38 -1.52 9.09 12.73
N ASN A 39 -1.58 10.41 12.59
CA ASN A 39 -1.16 11.10 11.38
C ASN A 39 0.34 10.95 11.21
N VAL A 40 0.79 10.66 9.99
CA VAL A 40 2.20 10.59 9.64
C VAL A 40 2.42 11.28 8.30
N ASP A 41 3.58 11.93 8.18
CA ASP A 41 4.02 12.58 6.94
C ASP A 41 5.23 11.81 6.40
N VAL A 42 4.96 10.97 5.40
CA VAL A 42 5.91 10.01 4.84
C VAL A 42 5.69 9.89 3.34
N ARG A 43 6.78 9.96 2.58
CA ARG A 43 6.80 9.61 1.16
C ARG A 43 6.89 8.09 1.00
N VAL A 44 6.07 7.51 0.13
CA VAL A 44 6.14 6.07 -0.22
C VAL A 44 6.85 5.92 -1.56
N ILE A 45 7.76 4.95 -1.64
CA ILE A 45 8.38 4.49 -2.89
C ILE A 45 8.17 2.98 -2.94
N CYS A 46 7.54 2.49 -4.01
CA CYS A 46 7.28 1.06 -4.20
C CYS A 46 8.14 0.50 -5.33
N ALA A 47 8.56 -0.75 -5.20
CA ALA A 47 9.15 -1.54 -6.26
C ALA A 47 8.40 -2.87 -6.41
N SER A 48 8.37 -3.40 -7.63
CA SER A 48 7.81 -4.72 -7.91
C SER A 48 8.56 -5.36 -9.07
N LYS A 49 8.86 -6.66 -8.94
CA LYS A 49 9.31 -7.49 -10.06
C LYS A 49 8.13 -8.01 -10.91
N ALA A 50 6.93 -8.06 -10.33
CA ALA A 50 5.73 -8.54 -10.99
C ALA A 50 5.13 -7.46 -11.90
N ASP A 51 4.52 -7.87 -13.00
CA ASP A 51 3.68 -7.01 -13.83
C ASP A 51 2.35 -6.73 -13.10
N LEU A 52 2.28 -5.57 -12.47
CA LEU A 52 1.12 -5.18 -11.66
C LEU A 52 -0.15 -5.05 -12.51
N ARG A 53 -0.04 -4.62 -13.77
CA ARG A 53 -1.20 -4.51 -14.66
C ARG A 53 -1.82 -5.87 -14.93
N THR A 54 -0.98 -6.87 -15.21
CA THR A 54 -1.44 -8.26 -15.37
C THR A 54 -2.06 -8.80 -14.08
N GLN A 55 -1.53 -8.43 -12.90
CA GLN A 55 -2.11 -8.84 -11.62
C GLN A 55 -3.46 -8.17 -11.34
N VAL A 56 -3.64 -6.91 -11.74
CA VAL A 56 -4.93 -6.22 -11.68
C VAL A 56 -5.97 -6.96 -12.54
N GLU A 57 -5.62 -7.30 -13.78
CA GLU A 57 -6.50 -8.05 -14.68
C GLU A 57 -6.90 -9.42 -14.11
N ARG A 58 -6.05 -10.02 -13.26
CA ARG A 58 -6.30 -11.31 -12.57
C ARG A 58 -7.01 -11.17 -11.21
N GLY A 59 -7.24 -9.95 -10.72
CA GLY A 59 -7.79 -9.69 -9.39
C GLY A 59 -6.82 -10.01 -8.24
N GLU A 60 -5.53 -10.13 -8.53
CA GLU A 60 -4.46 -10.39 -7.55
C GLU A 60 -3.89 -9.08 -6.98
N PHE A 61 -4.11 -7.96 -7.69
CA PHE A 61 -3.73 -6.62 -7.26
C PHE A 61 -4.91 -5.66 -7.37
N LEU A 62 -5.12 -4.82 -6.36
CA LEU A 62 -6.21 -3.85 -6.35
C LEU A 62 -5.96 -2.75 -7.38
N GLU A 63 -6.93 -2.57 -8.28
CA GLU A 63 -6.88 -1.54 -9.33
C GLU A 63 -6.69 -0.13 -8.74
N ASP A 64 -7.43 0.20 -7.67
CA ASP A 64 -7.30 1.49 -6.99
C ASP A 64 -5.90 1.74 -6.44
N LEU A 65 -5.25 0.70 -5.88
CA LEU A 65 -3.88 0.80 -5.41
C LEU A 65 -2.92 0.99 -6.58
N TYR A 66 -3.13 0.31 -7.70
CA TYR A 66 -2.30 0.44 -8.90
C TYR A 66 -2.30 1.86 -9.46
N TYR A 67 -3.46 2.52 -9.49
CA TYR A 67 -3.55 3.91 -9.96
C TYR A 67 -3.06 4.95 -8.95
N ARG A 68 -3.00 4.58 -7.66
CA ARG A 68 -2.54 5.48 -6.60
C ARG A 68 -1.02 5.49 -6.43
N LEU A 69 -0.37 4.36 -6.73
CA LEU A 69 1.09 4.20 -6.71
C LEU A 69 1.75 4.84 -7.93
#